data_AF-X1S5R9-F1
#
_entry.id   AF-X1S5R9-F1
#
_cell.length_a   1.000
_cell.length_b   1.000
_cell.length_c   1.000
_cell.angle_alpha   90.00
_cell.angle_beta   90.00
_cell.angle_gamma   90.00
#
_symmetry.space_group_name_H-M   'P 1'
#
loop_
_entity.id
_entity.type
_entity.pdbx_description
1 polymer ?
#
loop_
_entity_poly.entity_id
_entity_poly.type
_entity_poly.pdbx_seq_one_letter_code
_entity_poly.pdbx_strand_id
1 'polypeptide(L)'
;MGYLVVTFPLELRWMMRDPQVLALIGKKVRRLLRKRGYRKVYTRWHFFGEHGEKYHPHLNVLCDGGYLTPEELANLKDLICRKLLTPTMRKFGGSKMVI
;
A
#
# COMPACT_ATOMS: atom_id res chain seq x y z
N MET A 1 11.03 -2.98 14.61
CA MET A 1 9.61 -2.98 14.20
C MET A 1 9.48 -1.93 13.11
N GLY A 2 9.10 -2.35 11.91
CA GLY A 2 8.92 -1.48 10.76
C GLY A 2 7.46 -1.08 10.60
N TYR A 3 7.24 0.15 10.14
CA TYR A 3 5.92 0.70 9.84
C TYR A 3 5.92 1.27 8.43
N LEU A 4 5.00 0.81 7.58
CA LEU A 4 4.84 1.26 6.19
C LEU A 4 3.44 1.83 6.00
N VAL A 5 3.33 2.89 5.19
CA VAL A 5 2.03 3.52 4.89
C VAL A 5 1.81 3.50 3.39
N VAL A 6 1.03 2.53 2.89
CA VAL A 6 0.74 2.44 1.46
C VAL A 6 -0.40 3.38 1.11
N THR A 7 -0.08 4.45 0.37
CA THR A 7 -1.02 5.47 -0.09
C THR A 7 -1.17 5.43 -1.60
N PHE A 8 -2.42 5.47 -2.06
CA PHE A 8 -2.74 5.37 -3.48
C PHE A 8 -2.85 6.74 -4.16
N PRO A 9 -2.56 6.80 -5.48
CA PRO A 9 -2.83 7.98 -6.31
C PRO A 9 -4.30 8.40 -6.21
N LEU A 10 -4.57 9.71 -6.26
CA LEU A 10 -5.91 10.26 -6.05
C LEU A 10 -6.95 9.65 -7.01
N GLU A 11 -6.53 9.44 -8.26
CA GLU A 11 -7.33 8.93 -9.37
C GLU A 11 -7.79 7.47 -9.16
N LEU A 12 -7.15 6.74 -8.23
CA LEU A 12 -7.45 5.34 -7.95
C LEU A 12 -8.20 5.16 -6.63
N ARG A 13 -8.26 6.17 -5.77
CA ARG A 13 -8.84 6.05 -4.40
C ARG A 13 -10.33 5.75 -4.39
N TRP A 14 -11.06 6.06 -5.46
CA TRP A 14 -12.47 5.70 -5.57
C TRP A 14 -12.69 4.18 -5.46
N MET A 15 -11.74 3.36 -5.93
CA MET A 15 -11.81 1.89 -5.83
C MET A 15 -11.71 1.40 -4.38
N MET A 16 -11.18 2.22 -3.48
CA MET A 16 -10.92 1.87 -2.08
C MET A 16 -12.16 2.12 -1.22
N ARG A 17 -13.32 2.36 -1.84
CA ARG A 17 -14.63 2.35 -1.18
C ARG A 17 -15.24 0.94 -1.15
N ASP A 18 -14.74 0.02 -1.97
CA ASP A 18 -15.21 -1.37 -1.99
C ASP A 18 -14.46 -2.22 -0.94
N PRO A 19 -15.15 -2.78 0.08
CA PRO A 19 -14.55 -3.66 1.07
C PRO A 19 -13.81 -4.87 0.49
N GLN A 20 -14.26 -5.42 -0.65
CA GLN A 20 -13.62 -6.55 -1.31
C GLN A 20 -12.27 -6.16 -1.91
N VAL A 21 -12.19 -4.99 -2.53
CA VAL A 21 -10.94 -4.40 -3.04
C VAL A 21 -9.96 -4.17 -1.89
N LEU A 22 -10.43 -3.59 -0.79
CA LEU A 22 -9.63 -3.34 0.41
C LEU A 22 -9.06 -4.65 1.01
N ALA A 23 -9.89 -5.68 1.11
CA ALA A 23 -9.47 -7.00 1.60
C ALA A 23 -8.43 -7.65 0.66
N LEU A 24 -8.64 -7.57 -0.65
CA LEU A 24 -7.75 -8.11 -1.67
C LEU A 24 -6.37 -7.43 -1.63
N ILE A 25 -6.33 -6.10 -1.56
CA ILE A 25 -5.09 -5.32 -1.46
C ILE A 25 -4.33 -5.73 -0.20
N GLY A 26 -4.99 -5.73 0.97
CA GLY A 26 -4.36 -6.13 2.23
C GLY A 26 -3.78 -7.55 2.16
N LYS A 27 -4.53 -8.50 1.57
CA LYS A 27 -4.05 -9.88 1.35
C LYS A 27 -2.82 -9.93 0.43
N LYS A 28 -2.81 -9.16 -0.66
CA LYS A 28 -1.68 -9.08 -1.60
C LYS A 28 -0.42 -8.54 -0.92
N VAL A 29 -0.54 -7.45 -0.15
CA VAL A 29 0.59 -6.85 0.59
C VAL A 29 1.14 -7.81 1.63
N ARG A 30 0.29 -8.40 2.47
CA ARG A 30 0.73 -9.39 3.48
C ARG A 30 1.47 -10.57 2.84
N ARG A 31 0.94 -11.10 1.74
CA ARG A 31 1.57 -12.22 1.02
C ARG A 31 2.91 -11.83 0.40
N LEU A 32 3.01 -10.62 -0.17
CA LEU A 32 4.26 -10.12 -0.74
C LEU A 32 5.33 -9.98 0.34
N LEU A 33 5.00 -9.36 1.48
CA LEU A 33 5.95 -9.19 2.58
C LEU A 33 6.38 -10.54 3.18
N ARG A 34 5.44 -11.47 3.42
CA ARG A 34 5.79 -12.81 3.90
C ARG A 34 6.74 -13.56 2.96
N LYS A 35 6.56 -13.43 1.64
CA LYS A 35 7.48 -14.01 0.66
C LYS A 35 8.91 -13.45 0.73
N ARG A 36 9.09 -12.26 1.33
CA ARG A 36 10.40 -11.62 1.51
C ARG A 36 11.02 -11.90 2.89
N GLY A 37 10.40 -12.76 3.69
CA GLY A 37 10.94 -13.20 4.97
C GLY A 37 10.35 -12.51 6.20
N TYR A 38 9.46 -11.52 6.05
CA TYR A 38 8.74 -10.93 7.17
C TYR A 38 7.78 -11.95 7.78
N ARG A 39 7.94 -12.28 9.07
CA ARG A 39 7.12 -13.32 9.73
C ARG A 39 5.86 -12.71 10.33
N LYS A 40 6.00 -11.59 11.03
CA LYS A 40 4.89 -10.84 11.63
C LYS A 40 4.50 -9.70 10.69
N VAL A 41 3.34 -9.79 10.05
CA VAL A 41 2.82 -8.74 9.17
C VAL A 41 1.35 -8.49 9.48
N TYR A 42 1.06 -7.32 10.01
CA TYR A 42 -0.27 -6.83 10.33
C TYR A 42 -0.61 -5.66 9.44
N THR A 43 -1.88 -5.55 9.04
CA THR A 43 -2.33 -4.47 8.16
C THR A 43 -3.64 -3.91 8.67
N ARG A 44 -3.77 -2.58 8.65
CA ARG A 44 -5.00 -1.88 9.02
C ARG A 44 -5.29 -0.78 8.01
N TRP A 45 -6.50 -0.76 7.48
CA TRP A 45 -6.96 0.38 6.70
C TRP A 45 -7.27 1.54 7.62
N HIS A 46 -6.84 2.73 7.23
CA HIS A 46 -7.19 3.97 7.87
C HIS A 46 -7.79 4.89 6.80
N PHE A 47 -8.95 5.45 7.13
CA PHE A 47 -9.73 6.29 6.24
C PHE A 47 -9.73 7.70 6.79
N PHE A 48 -9.13 8.62 6.05
CA PHE A 48 -9.22 10.04 6.34
C PHE A 48 -10.16 10.71 5.34
N GLY A 49 -11.00 11.63 5.82
CA GLY A 49 -11.94 12.39 4.99
C GLY A 49 -13.15 11.59 4.51
N GLU A 50 -13.62 10.61 5.29
CA GLU A 50 -14.89 9.90 4.99
C GLU A 50 -16.09 10.87 4.92
N HIS A 51 -16.02 11.98 5.66
CA HIS A 51 -16.99 13.10 5.67
C HIS A 51 -16.41 14.43 5.17
N GLY A 52 -15.22 14.44 4.56
CA GLY A 52 -14.56 15.65 4.05
C GLY A 52 -14.52 15.72 2.52
N GLU A 53 -14.05 16.83 1.94
CA GLU A 53 -14.01 17.03 0.48
C GLU A 53 -13.17 15.99 -0.28
N LYS A 54 -12.18 15.37 0.39
CA LYS A 54 -11.27 14.41 -0.24
C LYS A 54 -11.18 13.13 0.57
N TYR A 55 -11.38 12.01 -0.12
CA TYR A 55 -11.21 10.66 0.41
C TYR A 55 -9.73 10.22 0.32
N HIS A 56 -9.09 9.93 1.46
CA HIS A 56 -7.67 9.58 1.57
C HIS A 56 -7.45 8.25 2.32
N PRO A 57 -7.85 7.10 1.74
CA PRO A 57 -7.57 5.79 2.31
C PRO A 57 -6.07 5.46 2.21
N HIS A 58 -5.52 4.93 3.29
CA HIS A 58 -4.18 4.36 3.31
C HIS A 58 -4.14 3.05 4.09
N LEU A 59 -3.26 2.15 3.65
CA LEU A 59 -3.04 0.87 4.30
C LEU A 59 -1.79 0.98 5.18
N ASN A 60 -2.01 0.98 6.49
CA ASN A 60 -0.94 0.88 7.46
C ASN A 60 -0.48 -0.56 7.58
N VAL A 61 0.83 -0.77 7.60
CA VAL A 61 1.46 -2.10 7.71
C VAL A 61 2.47 -2.07 8.83
N LEU A 62 2.30 -2.96 9.81
CA LEU A 62 3.26 -3.20 10.89
C LEU A 62 3.96 -4.54 10.62
N CYS A 63 5.28 -4.53 10.53
CA CYS A 63 6.06 -5.74 10.27
C CYS A 63 7.36 -5.85 11.07
N ASP A 64 7.84 -7.06 11.31
CA ASP A 64 9.05 -7.40 12.08
C ASP A 64 10.39 -6.90 11.48
N GLY A 65 10.36 -5.99 10.49
CA GLY A 65 11.54 -5.36 9.92
C GLY A 65 12.26 -4.39 10.85
N GLY A 66 13.54 -4.17 10.55
CA GLY A 66 14.36 -3.07 11.06
C GLY A 66 14.40 -1.89 10.09
N TYR A 67 15.44 -1.07 10.21
CA TYR A 67 15.73 -0.01 9.24
C TYR A 67 15.98 -0.60 7.86
N LEU A 68 15.41 0.01 6.82
CA LEU A 68 15.70 -0.32 5.43
C LEU A 68 16.61 0.76 4.87
N THR A 69 17.68 0.34 4.19
CA THR A 69 18.48 1.27 3.39
C THR A 69 17.62 1.95 2.33
N PRO A 70 18.02 3.13 1.81
CA PRO A 70 17.27 3.81 0.75
C PRO A 70 17.00 2.93 -0.48
N GLU A 71 17.96 2.07 -0.84
CA GLU A 71 17.84 1.13 -1.96
C GLU A 71 16.83 0.01 -1.65
N GLU A 72 16.91 -0.62 -0.48
CA GLU A 72 15.95 -1.64 -0.05
C GLU A 72 14.54 -1.09 0.01
N LEU A 73 14.40 0.13 0.53
CA LEU A 73 13.13 0.83 0.59
C LEU A 73 12.60 1.08 -0.82
N ALA A 74 13.41 1.63 -1.74
CA ALA A 74 13.00 1.88 -3.13
C ALA A 74 12.56 0.60 -3.84
N ASN A 75 13.33 -0.48 -3.68
CA ASN A 75 13.00 -1.81 -4.20
C ASN A 75 11.69 -2.36 -3.62
N LEU A 76 11.43 -2.10 -2.33
CA LEU A 76 10.17 -2.46 -1.70
C LEU A 76 9.00 -1.64 -2.27
N LYS A 77 9.20 -0.33 -2.48
CA LYS A 77 8.15 0.54 -3.05
C LYS A 77 7.74 0.09 -4.44
N ASP A 78 8.72 -0.15 -5.32
CA ASP A 78 8.47 -0.59 -6.69
C ASP A 78 7.74 -1.94 -6.74
N LEU A 79 8.13 -2.89 -5.88
CA LEU A 79 7.49 -4.20 -5.86
C LEU A 79 6.06 -4.17 -5.34
N ILE A 80 5.78 -3.39 -4.30
CA ILE A 80 4.39 -3.19 -3.85
C ILE A 80 3.59 -2.50 -4.96
N CYS A 81 4.16 -1.49 -5.64
CA CYS A 81 3.52 -0.78 -6.74
C CYS A 81 3.12 -1.74 -7.86
N ARG A 82 4.08 -2.52 -8.36
CA ARG A 82 3.86 -3.52 -9.42
C ARG A 82 2.90 -4.62 -9.01
N LYS A 83 2.85 -4.97 -7.73
CA LYS A 83 1.95 -6.01 -7.23
C LYS A 83 0.50 -5.56 -7.14
N LEU A 84 0.29 -4.27 -6.85
CA LEU A 84 -1.03 -3.69 -6.62
C LEU A 84 -1.62 -3.06 -7.88
N LEU A 85 -0.80 -2.45 -8.74
CA LEU A 85 -1.25 -1.65 -9.87
C LEU A 85 -0.89 -2.32 -11.20
N THR A 86 -1.84 -2.33 -12.13
CA THR A 86 -1.59 -2.76 -13.51
C THR A 86 -0.71 -1.74 -14.26
N PRO A 87 -0.08 -2.09 -15.39
CA PRO A 87 0.66 -1.13 -16.22
C PRO A 87 -0.16 0.12 -16.57
N THR A 88 -1.44 -0.05 -16.89
CA THR A 88 -2.36 1.06 -17.20
C THR A 88 -2.57 1.97 -16.00
N MET A 89 -2.86 1.41 -14.82
CA MET A 89 -3.06 2.18 -13.59
C MET A 89 -1.79 2.94 -13.17
N ARG A 90 -0.60 2.38 -13.43
CA ARG A 90 0.67 3.06 -13.17
C ARG A 90 0.93 4.24 -14.10
N LYS A 91 0.43 4.21 -15.34
CA LYS A 91 0.51 5.33 -16.28
C LYS A 91 -0.53 6.42 -15.99
N PHE A 92 -1.70 6.03 -15.51
CA PHE A 92 -2.81 6.94 -15.20
C PHE A 92 -2.57 7.75 -13.90
N GLY A 93 -1.88 7.15 -12.93
CA GLY A 93 -1.47 7.82 -11.70
C GLY A 93 -0.23 8.70 -11.93
N GLY A 94 -0.44 9.93 -12.43
CA GLY A 94 0.61 10.97 -12.45
C GLY A 94 1.17 11.29 -11.05
N SER A 95 0.49 10.85 -10.00
CA SER A 95 0.95 10.83 -8.61
C SER A 95 1.49 9.45 -8.26
N LYS A 96 2.78 9.33 -7.91
CA LYS A 96 3.40 8.06 -7.49
C LYS A 96 2.69 7.51 -6.25
N MET A 97 2.47 6.19 -6.20
CA MET A 97 2.07 5.50 -4.97
C MET A 97 3.15 5.78 -3.90
N VAL A 98 2.73 6.28 -2.73
CA VAL A 98 3.65 6.65 -1.64
C VAL A 98 3.66 5.51 -0.62
N ILE A 99 4.85 5.07 -0.23
CA ILE A 99 5.10 4.07 0.82
C ILE A 99 6.07 4.65 1.82
#